data_AF-A0ABD6AA80-F1
#
_entry.id   AF-A0ABD6AA80-F1
#
_cell.length_a   1.000
_cell.length_b   1.000
_cell.length_c   1.000
_cell.angle_alpha   90.00
_cell.angle_beta   90.00
_cell.angle_gamma   90.00
#
_symmetry.space_group_name_H-M   'P 1'
#
loop_
_entity.id
_entity.type
_entity.pdbx_description
1 polymer ?
#
loop_
_entity_poly.entity_id
_entity_poly.type
_entity_poly.pdbx_seq_one_letter_code
_entity_poly.pdbx_strand_id
1 'polypeptide(L)'
;MTDRDTEVADDTGRTVAGDDSATVADGGHAAGRSPAAGTAGATDYLDAEVNLLSPSTPYMRDHLRIIWTGFAIWFVAVFGPVTLTAIAPDVMTTQMPVIGFPLHYFLMAIGAPTTGLILSYWYVRKRDQLDDKYGIEHGTGGEA
;
A
#
# COMPACT_ATOMS: atom_id res chain seq x y z
N MET A 1 32.38 -49.66 -41.01
CA MET A 1 32.15 -48.23 -41.23
C MET A 1 30.66 -48.07 -41.47
N THR A 2 29.97 -47.45 -40.50
CA THR A 2 28.58 -46.93 -40.54
C THR A 2 27.47 -48.00 -40.41
N ASP A 3 26.98 -48.31 -39.19
CA ASP A 3 25.89 -47.69 -38.41
C ASP A 3 24.48 -48.14 -38.86
N ARG A 4 23.76 -48.91 -38.00
CA ARG A 4 22.55 -48.53 -37.22
C ARG A 4 21.25 -48.56 -38.04
N ASP A 5 20.07 -48.95 -37.57
CA ASP A 5 19.56 -49.66 -36.40
C ASP A 5 18.16 -50.13 -36.84
N THR A 6 17.77 -51.32 -36.39
CA THR A 6 16.41 -51.89 -36.28
C THR A 6 15.21 -51.12 -36.85
N GLU A 7 14.59 -51.70 -37.88
CA GLU A 7 13.17 -51.48 -38.23
C GLU A 7 12.29 -52.12 -37.14
N VAL A 8 11.69 -51.29 -36.29
CA VAL A 8 10.60 -51.68 -35.38
C VAL A 8 9.34 -51.02 -35.89
N ALA A 9 8.41 -51.83 -36.38
CA ALA A 9 7.06 -51.41 -36.71
C ALA A 9 6.32 -51.00 -35.43
N ASP A 10 5.92 -49.73 -35.35
CA ASP A 10 4.99 -49.22 -34.34
C ASP A 10 3.59 -49.15 -34.95
N ASP A 11 2.70 -50.02 -34.48
CA ASP A 11 1.27 -50.05 -34.75
C ASP A 11 0.55 -49.01 -33.90
N THR A 12 0.81 -47.72 -34.19
CA THR A 12 -0.01 -46.65 -33.62
C THR A 12 -0.09 -45.49 -34.61
N GLY A 13 -1.17 -45.44 -35.38
CA GLY A 13 -1.47 -44.36 -36.32
C GLY A 13 -1.64 -43.00 -35.63
N ARG A 14 -0.52 -42.32 -35.31
CA ARG A 14 -0.52 -40.95 -34.80
C ARG A 14 0.51 -40.11 -35.55
N THR A 15 0.02 -39.28 -36.46
CA THR A 15 0.78 -38.22 -37.11
C THR A 15 1.23 -37.20 -36.05
N VAL A 16 2.52 -37.16 -35.75
CA VAL A 16 3.13 -36.05 -35.02
C VAL A 16 3.72 -35.11 -36.07
N ALA A 17 2.94 -34.09 -36.44
CA ALA A 17 3.47 -32.94 -37.14
C ALA A 17 4.35 -32.17 -36.16
N GLY A 18 5.64 -32.04 -36.50
CA GLY A 18 6.54 -31.14 -35.81
C GLY A 18 6.04 -29.71 -35.97
N ASP A 19 5.93 -29.01 -34.84
CA ASP A 19 5.73 -27.57 -34.82
C ASP A 19 6.91 -26.94 -34.07
N ASP A 20 7.92 -26.57 -34.85
CA ASP A 20 8.94 -25.61 -34.44
C ASP A 20 8.29 -24.22 -34.42
N SER A 21 7.56 -23.92 -33.34
CA SER A 21 7.11 -22.56 -33.07
C SER A 21 7.81 -22.07 -31.80
N ALA A 22 8.77 -21.17 -31.99
CA ALA A 22 9.40 -20.41 -30.93
C ALA A 22 8.33 -19.83 -30.00
N THR A 23 8.43 -20.15 -28.70
CA THR A 23 7.57 -19.56 -27.68
C THR A 23 7.94 -18.09 -27.48
N VAL A 24 7.37 -17.24 -28.31
CA VAL A 24 7.24 -15.81 -28.01
C VAL A 24 6.14 -15.70 -26.95
N ALA A 25 6.48 -15.12 -25.80
CA ALA A 25 5.51 -14.78 -24.77
C ALA A 25 4.58 -13.68 -25.29
N ASP A 26 3.47 -14.08 -25.89
CA ASP A 26 2.28 -13.28 -26.15
C ASP A 26 1.67 -12.91 -24.79
N GLY A 27 2.00 -11.71 -24.30
CA GLY A 27 1.37 -11.10 -23.12
C GLY A 27 -0.08 -10.66 -23.37
N GLY A 28 -0.88 -11.47 -24.05
CA GLY A 28 -2.28 -11.22 -24.38
C GLY A 28 -3.21 -12.09 -23.55
N HIS A 29 -3.95 -11.47 -22.65
CA HIS A 29 -5.05 -12.15 -21.96
C HIS A 29 -6.11 -12.57 -22.98
N ALA A 30 -6.31 -13.88 -23.11
CA ALA A 30 -7.39 -14.46 -23.89
C ALA A 30 -8.74 -13.89 -23.37
N ALA A 31 -9.38 -13.07 -24.21
CA ALA A 31 -10.74 -12.59 -24.02
C ALA A 31 -11.72 -13.79 -24.01
N GLY A 32 -11.87 -14.41 -22.85
CA GLY A 32 -12.80 -15.49 -22.60
C GLY A 32 -14.21 -14.96 -22.42
N ARG A 33 -15.06 -15.16 -23.45
CA ARG A 33 -16.50 -15.48 -23.36
C ARG A 33 -17.30 -14.73 -22.27
N SER A 34 -18.00 -13.68 -22.69
CA SER A 34 -19.03 -13.00 -21.90
C SER A 34 -20.09 -13.98 -21.35
N PRO A 35 -20.34 -14.04 -20.04
CA PRO A 35 -21.57 -14.61 -19.51
C PRO A 35 -22.67 -13.54 -19.52
N ALA A 36 -23.82 -13.91 -20.08
CA ALA A 36 -25.03 -13.12 -20.07
C ALA A 36 -25.56 -12.91 -18.63
N ALA A 37 -25.98 -11.68 -18.35
CA ALA A 37 -26.99 -11.25 -17.40
C ALA A 37 -27.10 -11.99 -16.05
N GLY A 38 -26.51 -11.40 -15.01
CA GLY A 38 -26.74 -11.76 -13.60
C GLY A 38 -26.37 -10.61 -12.67
N THR A 39 -27.34 -10.21 -11.85
CA THR A 39 -27.41 -9.04 -10.97
C THR A 39 -26.33 -9.00 -9.87
N ALA A 40 -25.83 -7.78 -9.60
CA ALA A 40 -25.12 -7.27 -8.40
C ALA A 40 -23.64 -6.89 -8.60
N GLY A 41 -23.41 -5.58 -8.85
CA GLY A 41 -22.30 -4.83 -8.27
C GLY A 41 -20.87 -5.36 -8.44
N ALA A 42 -20.54 -5.95 -9.58
CA ALA A 42 -19.16 -6.28 -9.92
C ALA A 42 -18.41 -5.00 -10.31
N THR A 43 -17.79 -4.33 -9.34
CA THR A 43 -16.72 -3.38 -9.65
C THR A 43 -15.55 -4.15 -10.24
N ASP A 44 -15.24 -3.87 -11.50
CA ASP A 44 -14.09 -4.41 -12.20
C ASP A 44 -12.82 -3.73 -11.68
N TYR A 45 -12.04 -4.46 -10.88
CA TYR A 45 -10.84 -3.96 -10.21
C TYR A 45 -9.61 -3.93 -11.14
N LEU A 46 -9.72 -4.48 -12.35
CA LEU A 46 -8.60 -4.57 -13.29
C LEU A 46 -8.65 -3.49 -14.38
N ASP A 47 -9.84 -2.98 -14.72
CA ASP A 47 -10.04 -1.94 -15.74
C ASP A 47 -10.37 -0.54 -15.18
N ALA A 48 -10.54 -0.39 -13.86
CA ALA A 48 -10.78 0.91 -13.25
C ALA A 48 -9.48 1.71 -13.10
N GLU A 49 -9.33 2.82 -13.84
CA GLU A 49 -8.29 3.82 -13.59
C GLU A 49 -8.29 4.19 -12.10
N VAL A 50 -7.30 3.70 -11.36
CA VAL A 50 -7.15 3.93 -9.93
C VAL A 50 -6.76 5.39 -9.72
N ASN A 51 -7.76 6.24 -9.55
CA ASN A 51 -7.54 7.63 -9.20
C ASN A 51 -7.11 7.71 -7.73
N LEU A 52 -5.79 7.72 -7.48
CA LEU A 52 -5.21 7.80 -6.14
C LEU A 52 -5.68 9.03 -5.35
N LEU A 53 -6.09 10.10 -6.06
CA LEU A 53 -6.59 11.34 -5.48
C LEU A 53 -8.10 11.33 -5.22
N SER A 54 -8.83 10.34 -5.75
CA SER A 54 -10.26 10.14 -5.53
C SER A 54 -10.61 8.66 -5.48
N PRO A 55 -10.25 7.94 -4.39
CA PRO A 55 -10.58 6.53 -4.25
C PRO A 55 -12.09 6.32 -4.19
N SER A 56 -12.59 5.42 -5.04
CA SER A 56 -14.02 5.12 -5.19
C SER A 56 -14.60 4.24 -4.06
N THR A 57 -13.75 3.62 -3.23
CA THR A 57 -14.20 2.76 -2.11
C THR A 57 -14.35 3.53 -0.80
N PRO A 58 -15.40 3.26 0.02
CA PRO A 58 -15.56 3.85 1.35
C PRO A 58 -14.37 3.61 2.29
N TYR A 59 -13.78 2.41 2.23
CA TYR A 59 -12.61 2.03 3.04
C TYR A 59 -11.40 2.96 2.82
N MET A 60 -11.06 3.25 1.55
CA MET A 60 -9.90 4.09 1.23
C MET A 60 -10.10 5.56 1.57
N ARG A 61 -11.32 6.07 1.49
CA ARG A 61 -11.64 7.44 1.94
C ARG A 61 -11.45 7.59 3.45
N ASP A 62 -11.86 6.59 4.22
CA ASP A 62 -11.70 6.59 5.67
C ASP A 62 -10.21 6.43 6.07
N HIS A 63 -9.48 5.55 5.39
CA HIS A 63 -8.04 5.39 5.60
C HIS A 63 -7.27 6.69 5.30
N LEU A 64 -7.57 7.33 4.16
CA LEU A 64 -6.94 8.58 3.77
C LEU A 64 -7.25 9.70 4.77
N ARG A 65 -8.46 9.73 5.34
CA ARG A 65 -8.82 10.66 6.43
C ARG A 65 -7.97 10.44 7.68
N ILE A 66 -7.65 9.19 8.04
CA ILE A 66 -6.76 8.87 9.16
C ILE A 66 -5.34 9.36 8.87
N ILE A 67 -4.80 9.08 7.67
CA ILE A 67 -3.48 9.55 7.24
C ILE A 67 -3.41 11.09 7.29
N TRP A 68 -4.40 11.75 6.70
CA TRP A 68 -4.42 13.21 6.63
C TRP A 68 -4.52 13.84 8.02
N THR A 69 -5.30 13.24 8.92
CA THR A 69 -5.36 13.66 10.33
C THR A 69 -3.99 13.54 11.00
N GLY A 70 -3.30 12.41 10.83
CA GLY A 70 -1.95 12.21 11.36
C GLY A 70 -0.95 13.21 10.77
N PHE A 71 -1.03 13.45 9.46
CA PHE A 71 -0.22 14.43 8.75
C PHE A 71 -0.43 15.86 9.29
N ALA A 72 -1.68 16.27 9.50
CA ALA A 72 -1.99 17.59 10.06
C ALA A 72 -1.42 17.77 11.47
N ILE A 73 -1.55 16.76 12.33
CA ILE A 73 -0.97 16.78 13.68
C ILE A 73 0.56 16.86 13.61
N TRP A 74 1.18 16.03 12.77
CA TRP A 74 2.62 16.03 12.56
C TRP A 74 3.11 17.39 12.03
N PHE A 75 2.41 17.97 11.05
CA PHE A 75 2.74 19.26 10.48
C PHE A 75 2.74 20.35 11.55
N VAL A 76 1.70 20.40 12.39
CA VAL A 76 1.64 21.35 13.51
C VAL A 76 2.75 21.10 14.52
N ALA A 77 3.08 19.85 14.84
CA ALA A 77 4.15 19.55 15.80
C ALA A 77 5.54 19.96 15.30
N VAL A 78 5.81 19.81 14.00
CA VAL A 78 7.12 20.11 13.39
C VAL A 78 7.24 21.59 12.99
N PHE A 79 6.23 22.13 12.32
CA PHE A 79 6.25 23.52 11.86
C PHE A 79 5.78 24.49 12.92
N GLY A 80 4.96 24.06 13.88
CA GLY A 80 4.42 24.90 14.95
C GLY A 80 5.48 25.68 15.70
N PRO A 81 6.56 25.07 16.22
CA PRO A 81 7.62 25.81 16.91
C PRO A 81 8.31 26.85 16.02
N VAL A 82 8.55 26.54 14.74
CA VAL A 82 9.19 27.47 13.80
C VAL A 82 8.26 28.66 13.50
N THR A 83 7.00 28.38 13.19
CA THR A 83 5.98 29.41 12.93
C THR A 83 5.73 30.26 14.17
N LEU A 84 5.66 29.65 15.35
CA LEU A 84 5.45 30.37 16.61
C LEU A 84 6.65 31.25 16.95
N THR A 85 7.87 30.87 16.57
CA THR A 85 9.06 31.72 16.73
C THR A 85 8.99 32.98 15.86
N ALA A 86 8.39 32.88 14.67
CA ALA A 86 8.18 34.04 13.81
C ALA A 86 7.10 35.00 14.35
N ILE A 87 6.08 34.48 15.04
CA ILE A 87 4.94 35.27 15.54
C ILE A 87 5.21 35.81 16.96
N ALA A 88 5.87 35.04 17.80
CA ALA A 88 6.12 35.34 19.22
C ALA A 88 7.59 35.08 19.61
N PRO A 89 8.55 35.83 19.03
CA PRO A 89 9.97 35.61 19.27
C PRO A 89 10.36 35.78 20.74
N ASP A 90 9.78 36.75 21.46
CA ASP A 90 10.12 37.01 22.87
C ASP A 90 9.88 35.78 23.75
N VAL A 91 8.74 35.10 23.58
CA VAL A 91 8.40 33.88 24.32
C VAL A 91 9.24 32.71 23.85
N MET A 92 9.40 32.56 22.53
CA MET A 92 10.09 31.39 21.94
C MET A 92 11.62 31.43 22.08
N THR A 93 12.19 32.60 22.34
CA THR A 93 13.61 32.79 22.60
C THR A 93 13.97 32.88 24.09
N THR A 94 12.96 32.94 24.96
CA THR A 94 13.16 32.93 26.42
C THR A 94 13.97 31.69 26.84
N GLN A 95 15.04 31.93 27.60
CA GLN A 95 15.86 30.85 28.16
C GLN A 95 15.09 30.11 29.24
N MET A 96 15.06 28.78 29.13
CA MET A 96 14.44 27.97 30.16
C MET A 96 15.34 27.82 31.41
N PRO A 97 14.76 27.88 32.62
CA PRO A 97 15.51 28.00 33.87
C PRO A 97 16.38 26.79 34.22
N VAL A 98 16.11 25.59 33.66
CA VAL A 98 16.85 24.36 34.00
C VAL A 98 17.95 24.04 32.98
N ILE A 99 17.72 24.36 31.71
CA ILE A 99 18.51 23.85 30.58
C ILE A 99 19.22 24.97 29.81
N GLY A 100 18.91 26.25 30.06
CA GLY A 100 19.68 27.40 29.60
C GLY A 100 19.61 27.72 28.11
N PHE A 101 18.91 26.92 27.30
CA PHE A 101 18.68 27.18 25.88
C PHE A 101 17.26 27.71 25.61
N PRO A 102 17.07 28.43 24.48
CA PRO A 102 15.77 28.93 24.05
C PRO A 102 14.66 27.88 23.97
N LEU A 103 13.44 28.26 24.36
CA LEU A 103 12.26 27.39 24.41
C LEU A 103 11.99 26.61 23.10
N HIS A 104 12.16 27.26 21.93
CA HIS A 104 11.87 26.62 20.65
C HIS A 104 12.73 25.36 20.38
N TYR A 105 13.97 25.32 20.87
CA TYR A 105 14.83 24.13 20.72
C TYR A 105 14.28 22.94 21.51
N PHE A 106 13.72 23.19 22.70
CA PHE A 106 13.11 22.13 23.51
C PHE A 106 11.84 21.58 22.88
N LEU A 107 10.97 22.48 22.40
CA LEU A 107 9.74 22.10 21.72
C LEU A 107 10.04 21.24 20.49
N MET A 108 11.09 21.54 19.73
CA MET A 108 11.52 20.70 18.61
C MET A 108 12.12 19.38 19.07
N ALA A 109 13.07 19.41 20.02
CA ALA A 109 13.80 18.24 20.47
C ALA A 109 12.92 17.18 21.15
N ILE A 110 11.91 17.62 21.91
CA ILE A 110 10.98 16.71 22.60
C ILE A 110 9.69 16.52 21.80
N GLY A 111 9.12 17.61 21.27
CA GLY A 111 7.82 17.59 20.61
C GLY A 111 7.80 16.74 19.35
N ALA A 112 8.83 16.83 18.49
CA ALA A 112 8.84 16.06 17.24
C ALA A 112 8.98 14.54 17.48
N PRO A 113 9.95 14.03 18.28
CA PRO A 113 10.01 12.60 18.57
C PRO A 113 8.77 12.10 19.32
N THR A 114 8.31 12.83 20.36
CA THR A 114 7.15 12.42 21.17
C THR A 114 5.88 12.33 20.33
N THR A 115 5.66 13.29 19.42
CA THR A 115 4.54 13.26 18.49
C THR A 115 4.61 12.04 17.58
N GLY A 116 5.80 11.68 17.08
CA GLY A 116 6.00 10.47 16.30
C GLY A 116 5.55 9.22 17.05
N LEU A 117 6.01 9.03 18.30
CA LEU A 117 5.62 7.88 19.12
C LEU A 117 4.10 7.81 19.36
N ILE A 118 3.50 8.94 19.73
CA ILE A 118 2.05 9.02 19.99
C ILE A 118 1.25 8.72 18.71
N LEU A 119 1.65 9.31 17.57
CA LEU A 119 0.99 9.07 16.30
C LEU A 119 1.13 7.63 15.84
N SER A 120 2.29 6.99 16.03
CA SER A 120 2.46 5.57 15.72
C SER A 120 1.49 4.69 16.51
N TYR A 121 1.44 4.88 17.83
CA TYR A 121 0.54 4.13 18.72
C TYR A 121 -0.94 4.37 18.41
N TRP A 122 -1.31 5.61 18.10
CA TRP A 122 -2.67 5.98 17.72
C TRP A 122 -3.05 5.41 16.36
N TYR A 123 -2.14 5.48 15.38
CA TYR A 123 -2.37 5.05 14.02
C TYR A 123 -2.63 3.55 13.94
N VAL A 124 -1.85 2.71 14.64
CA VAL A 124 -2.07 1.26 14.62
C VAL A 124 -3.49 0.92 15.11
N ARG A 125 -3.95 1.53 16.21
CA ARG A 125 -5.33 1.32 16.70
C ARG A 125 -6.39 1.82 15.73
N LYS A 126 -6.14 2.95 15.07
CA LYS A 126 -7.10 3.50 14.10
C LYS A 126 -7.18 2.68 12.84
N ARG A 127 -6.07 2.08 12.42
CA ARG A 127 -6.03 1.12 11.32
C ARG A 127 -6.78 -0.16 11.71
N ASP A 128 -6.52 -0.72 12.88
CA ASP A 128 -7.21 -1.94 13.33
C ASP A 128 -8.74 -1.71 13.45
N GLN A 129 -9.17 -0.58 14.03
CA GLN A 129 -10.59 -0.19 14.06
C GLN A 129 -11.22 -0.02 12.68
N LEU A 130 -10.42 0.42 11.70
CA LEU A 130 -10.87 0.58 10.33
C LEU A 130 -11.05 -0.79 9.68
N ASP A 131 -10.11 -1.69 9.87
CA ASP A 131 -10.16 -3.06 9.37
C ASP A 131 -11.37 -3.81 9.94
N ASP A 132 -11.62 -3.69 11.25
CA ASP A 132 -12.80 -4.25 11.93
C ASP A 132 -14.12 -3.73 11.33
N LYS A 133 -14.20 -2.41 11.06
CA LYS A 133 -15.38 -1.76 10.50
C LYS A 133 -15.77 -2.34 9.13
N TYR A 134 -14.78 -2.77 8.36
CA TYR A 134 -14.99 -3.30 7.02
C TYR A 134 -14.85 -4.84 6.96
N GLY A 135 -14.70 -5.51 8.11
CA GLY A 135 -14.64 -6.97 8.20
C GLY A 135 -13.38 -7.60 7.61
N ILE A 136 -12.26 -6.87 7.61
CA ILE A 136 -10.99 -7.36 7.05
C ILE A 136 -10.29 -8.20 8.13
N GLU A 137 -10.40 -9.53 8.03
CA GLU A 137 -9.63 -10.44 8.89
C GLU A 137 -8.22 -10.66 8.33
N HIS A 138 -7.21 -10.30 9.11
CA HIS A 138 -5.83 -10.70 8.83
C HIS A 138 -5.62 -12.11 9.38
N GLY A 139 -5.96 -13.12 8.57
CA GLY A 139 -5.81 -14.52 8.94
C GLY A 139 -4.38 -14.81 9.43
N THR A 140 -4.26 -15.36 10.64
CA THR A 140 -3.02 -15.99 11.12
C THR A 140 -2.86 -17.33 10.39
N GLY A 141 -2.71 -17.28 9.07
CA GLY A 141 -2.43 -18.43 8.21
C GLY A 141 -0.96 -18.77 8.27
N GLY A 142 -0.44 -19.06 9.46
CA GLY A 142 0.79 -19.82 9.60
C GLY A 142 0.44 -21.29 9.46
N GLU A 143 0.79 -21.89 8.32
CA GLU A 143 0.94 -23.35 8.24
C GLU A 143 1.82 -23.82 9.40
N ALA A 144 1.27 -24.74 10.19
CA ALA A 144 1.95 -25.48 11.26
C ALA A 144 2.30 -26.88 10.77
#